data_AF-A0A7V8YTP3-F1
#
_entry.id   AF-A0A7V8YTP3-F1
#
_cell.length_a   1.000
_cell.length_b   1.000
_cell.length_c   1.000
_cell.angle_alpha   90.00
_cell.angle_beta   90.00
_cell.angle_gamma   90.00
#
_symmetry.space_group_name_H-M   'P 1'
#
loop_
_entity.id
_entity.type
_entity.pdbx_description
1 polymer ?
#
loop_
_entity_poly.entity_id
_entity_poly.type
_entity_poly.pdbx_seq_one_letter_code
_entity_poly.pdbx_strand_id
1 'polypeptide(L)' 'MASVLAIFGPTASGKTAVAVALAERIGAEVVAMDSMTLYRGMDIGTAKPTAAERRGIPHHL' A
#
# COMPACT_ATOMS: atom_id res chain seq x y z
N MET A 1 21.34 1.04 -9.26
CA MET A 1 20.68 1.29 -7.97
C MET A 1 19.18 1.26 -8.21
N ALA A 2 18.40 0.60 -7.34
CA ALA A 2 16.95 0.70 -7.38
C ALA A 2 16.52 2.00 -6.68
N SER A 3 15.57 2.73 -7.28
CA SER A 3 14.99 3.92 -6.67
C SER A 3 13.84 3.52 -5.74
N VAL A 4 13.78 4.12 -4.55
CA VAL A 4 12.73 3.85 -3.56
C VAL A 4 12.03 5.16 -3.21
N LEU A 5 10.70 5.12 -3.21
CA LEU A 5 9.83 6.22 -2.78
C LEU A 5 9.10 5.79 -1.51
N ALA A 6 9.22 6.60 -0.46
CA ALA A 6 8.54 6.36 0.80
C ALA A 6 7.39 7.36 0.99
N ILE A 7 6.21 6.85 1.32
CA ILE A 7 5.00 7.65 1.53
C ILE A 7 4.63 7.58 3.01
N PHE A 8 4.76 8.71 3.70
CA PHE A 8 4.45 8.83 5.13
C PHE A 8 3.21 9.71 5.36
N GLY A 9 2.61 9.57 6.54
CA GLY A 9 1.42 10.33 6.94
C GLY A 9 0.60 9.59 8.00
N PRO A 10 -0.34 10.29 8.68
CA PRO A 10 -1.17 9.69 9.72
C PRO A 10 -2.11 8.62 9.17
N THR A 11 -2.65 7.77 10.05
CA THR A 11 -3.72 6.82 9.69
C THR A 11 -4.91 7.58 9.09
N ALA A 12 -5.59 6.97 8.12
CA ALA A 12 -6.70 7.56 7.37
C ALA A 12 -6.36 8.78 6.47
N SER A 13 -5.08 9.14 6.29
CA SER A 13 -4.69 10.24 5.37
C SER A 13 -4.68 9.88 3.88
N GLY A 14 -5.18 8.68 3.50
CA GLY A 14 -5.27 8.26 2.09
C GLY A 14 -3.96 7.74 1.46
N LYS A 15 -2.93 7.42 2.24
CA LYS A 15 -1.61 6.96 1.74
C LYS A 15 -1.71 5.81 0.73
N THR A 16 -2.54 4.81 1.00
CA THR A 16 -2.70 3.64 0.13
C THR A 16 -3.23 4.04 -1.24
N ALA A 17 -4.22 4.94 -1.31
CA ALA A 17 -4.75 5.44 -2.58
C ALA A 17 -3.67 6.18 -3.40
N VAL A 18 -2.87 7.02 -2.73
CA VAL A 18 -1.74 7.72 -3.36
C VAL A 18 -0.68 6.74 -3.86
N ALA A 19 -0.33 5.74 -3.05
CA ALA A 19 0.66 4.72 -3.41
C ALA A 19 0.24 3.95 -4.67
N VAL A 20 -1.01 3.50 -4.74
CA VAL A 20 -1.53 2.78 -5.92
C VAL A 20 -1.60 3.70 -7.14
N ALA A 21 -2.01 4.96 -6.98
CA ALA A 21 -2.05 5.93 -8.09
C ALA A 21 -0.66 6.28 -8.63
N LEU A 22 0.33 6.39 -7.75
CA LEU A 22 1.71 6.62 -8.16
C LEU A 22 2.30 5.39 -8.85
N ALA A 23 2.11 4.20 -8.26
CA ALA A 23 2.59 2.93 -8.80
C ALA A 23 2.10 2.67 -10.22
N GLU A 24 0.81 2.94 -10.50
CA GLU A 24 0.23 2.83 -11.84
C GLU A 24 0.90 3.76 -12.85
N ARG A 25 1.30 4.98 -12.45
CA ARG A 25 1.91 5.97 -13.35
C ARG A 25 3.38 5.70 -13.66
N ILE A 26 4.09 5.07 -12.74
CA ILE A 26 5.56 4.88 -12.85
C ILE A 26 5.97 3.42 -13.02
N GLY A 27 5.00 2.49 -13.08
CA GLY A 27 5.28 1.05 -13.18
C GLY A 27 5.96 0.49 -11.94
N ALA A 28 5.56 0.95 -10.75
CA ALA A 28 6.12 0.48 -9.48
C ALA A 28 5.21 -0.53 -8.78
N GLU A 29 5.75 -1.12 -7.72
CA GLU A 29 5.08 -2.05 -6.81
C GLU A 29 4.99 -1.42 -5.42
N VAL A 30 4.02 -1.84 -4.62
CA VAL A 30 3.80 -1.30 -3.27
C VAL A 30 4.37 -2.25 -2.23
N VAL A 31 5.15 -1.73 -1.28
CA VAL A 31 5.59 -2.46 -0.08
C VAL A 31 4.91 -1.80 1.12
N ALA A 32 4.14 -2.58 1.88
CA ALA A 32 3.49 -2.08 3.08
C ALA A 32 4.52 -1.86 4.20
N MET A 33 4.52 -0.66 4.79
CA MET A 33 5.32 -0.34 5.97
C MET A 33 4.42 0.05 7.14
N ASP A 34 3.68 -0.94 7.64
CA ASP A 34 2.76 -0.81 8.78
C ASP A 34 2.77 -2.13 9.57
N SER A 35 3.10 -2.06 10.87
CA SER A 35 3.24 -3.24 11.73
C SER A 35 1.96 -4.04 11.92
N MET A 36 0.79 -3.43 11.72
CA MET A 36 -0.50 -4.09 11.91
C MET A 36 -0.94 -4.84 10.65
N THR A 37 -0.54 -4.38 9.46
CA THR A 37 -0.93 -5.04 8.19
C THR A 37 -0.31 -6.43 7.98
N LEU A 38 0.70 -6.80 8.77
CA LEU A 38 1.38 -8.10 8.76
C LEU A 38 0.47 -9.26 9.24
N TYR A 39 -0.52 -8.99 10.10
CA TYR A 39 -1.33 -10.03 10.72
C TYR A 39 -2.37 -10.62 9.77
N ARG A 40 -2.31 -11.94 9.54
CA ARG A 40 -3.27 -12.67 8.69
C ARG A 40 -4.67 -12.67 9.31
N GLY A 41 -5.69 -12.48 8.48
CA GLY A 41 -7.10 -12.46 8.90
C GLY A 41 -7.57 -11.16 9.56
N MET A 42 -6.68 -10.19 9.79
CA MET A 42 -7.02 -8.89 10.38
C MET A 42 -7.27 -7.79 9.34
N ASP A 43 -7.86 -8.12 8.19
CA ASP A 43 -7.83 -7.23 7.03
C ASP A 43 -8.68 -5.96 7.20
N ILE A 44 -9.86 -6.07 7.82
CA ILE A 44 -10.76 -4.93 8.05
C ILE A 44 -10.19 -3.98 9.11
N GLY A 45 -9.83 -4.51 10.29
CA GLY A 45 -9.36 -3.70 11.41
C GLY A 45 -7.99 -3.04 11.19
N THR A 46 -7.20 -3.54 10.23
CA THR A 46 -5.90 -2.98 9.86
C THR A 46 -5.93 -2.23 8.52
N ALA A 47 -7.13 -1.99 7.99
CA ALA A 47 -7.36 -1.24 6.76
C ALA A 47 -6.50 -1.71 5.57
N LYS A 48 -6.35 -3.03 5.40
CA LYS A 48 -5.64 -3.56 4.23
C LYS A 48 -6.44 -3.27 2.96
N PRO A 49 -5.79 -2.87 1.86
CA PRO A 49 -6.51 -2.61 0.63
C PRO A 49 -7.08 -3.91 0.07
N THR A 50 -8.35 -3.85 -0.29
CA THR A 50 -9.05 -4.87 -1.07
C THR A 50 -8.41 -5.06 -2.44
N ALA A 51 -8.70 -6.18 -3.11
CA ALA A 51 -8.18 -6.43 -4.47
C ALA A 51 -8.57 -5.32 -5.46
N ALA A 52 -9.79 -4.76 -5.32
CA ALA A 52 -10.26 -3.65 -6.15
C ALA A 52 -9.45 -2.37 -5.91
N GLU A 53 -9.19 -2.01 -4.65
CA GLU A 53 -8.40 -0.82 -4.29
C GLU A 53 -6.93 -0.92 -4.72
N ARG A 54 -6.38 -2.14 -4.78
CA ARG A 54 -5.02 -2.37 -5.30
C ARG A 54 -4.92 -2.16 -6.81
N ARG A 55 -6.04 -2.22 -7.55
CA ARG A 55 -6.10 -2.00 -9.01
C ARG A 55 -5.08 -2.84 -9.80
N GLY A 56 -4.83 -4.06 -9.35
CA GLY A 56 -3.87 -4.99 -9.97
C GLY A 56 -2.39 -4.71 -9.66
N ILE A 57 -2.06 -3.65 -8.90
CA ILE A 57 -0.70 -3.35 -8.51
C ILE A 57 -0.18 -4.41 -7.51
N PRO A 58 1.01 -5.01 -7.73
CA PRO A 58 1.61 -5.91 -6.76
C PRO A 58 1.80 -5.21 -5.40
N HIS A 59 1.36 -5.90 -4.34
CA HIS A 59 1.51 -5.43 -2.96
C HIS A 59 2.27 -6.49 -2.16
N HIS A 60 3.37 -6.06 -1.56
CA HIS A 60 4.21 -6.85 -0.68
C HIS A 60 4.03 -6.43 0.77
N LEU A 61 4.35 -7.36 1.66
CA LEU A 61 4.38 -7.19 3.11
C LEU A 61 5.81 -7.39 3.60
#